data_AF-A0A167X8X2-F1
#
_entry.id   AF-A0A167X8X2-F1
#
_cell.length_a   1.000
_cell.length_b   1.000
_cell.length_c   1.000
_cell.angle_alpha   90.00
_cell.angle_beta   90.00
_cell.angle_gamma   90.00
#
_symmetry.space_group_name_H-M   'P 1'
#
loop_
_entity.id
_entity.type
_entity.pdbx_description
1 polymer ?
#
loop_
_entity_poly.entity_id
_entity_poly.type
_entity_poly.pdbx_seq_one_letter_code
_entity_poly.pdbx_strand_id
1 'polypeptide(L)'
;MTAFSIKIISDVVCPFCYLGKKRLEKAISLYKTTIPGAADDRFSISWLPFYLDPEAPKTGVPIKERLAQKFGADRVGQINANMRKAGVAEGIDFTFAGKAGNTRDAHRLVQLAKLKKAAAQAGKEDGGPDLEDAVVSSLFRSYFEEGGDVTSHDMLVAAAARAGLDANEARTWLAGDGGGDQVDAEVSAAYQRGVHGVPHFIINDKFEVGGAQDPQVFVGEFLRAKQEGSTQ
;
A
#
# COMPACT_ATOMS: atom_id res chain seq x y z
N MET A 1 -16.13 -0.10 -22.23
CA MET A 1 -15.82 0.03 -20.80
C MET A 1 -14.64 -0.87 -20.51
N THR A 2 -13.51 -0.30 -20.12
CA THR A 2 -12.28 -1.04 -19.80
C THR A 2 -12.23 -1.31 -18.31
N ALA A 3 -11.85 -2.53 -17.91
CA ALA A 3 -11.56 -2.86 -16.53
C ALA A 3 -10.05 -2.98 -16.36
N PHE A 4 -9.45 -2.09 -15.57
CA PHE A 4 -8.04 -2.13 -15.21
C PHE A 4 -7.87 -2.89 -13.90
N SER A 5 -6.92 -3.82 -13.89
CA SER A 5 -6.44 -4.50 -12.69
C SER A 5 -5.07 -3.94 -12.32
N ILE A 6 -4.90 -3.47 -11.09
CA ILE A 6 -3.65 -2.90 -10.60
C ILE A 6 -3.20 -3.66 -9.37
N LYS A 7 -2.05 -4.34 -9.47
CA LYS A 7 -1.36 -4.94 -8.33
C LYS A 7 -0.30 -3.96 -7.83
N ILE A 8 -0.24 -3.74 -6.52
CA ILE A 8 0.71 -2.83 -5.89
C ILE A 8 1.54 -3.62 -4.89
N ILE A 9 2.83 -3.82 -5.20
CA ILE A 9 3.80 -4.38 -4.28
C ILE A 9 4.29 -3.26 -3.38
N SER A 10 4.07 -3.39 -2.07
CA SER A 10 4.17 -2.29 -1.12
C SER A 10 4.60 -2.78 0.27
N ASP A 11 5.16 -1.87 1.06
CA ASP A 11 5.39 -2.08 2.49
C ASP A 11 4.76 -0.92 3.29
N VAL A 12 4.11 -1.24 4.41
CA VAL A 12 3.33 -0.27 5.22
C VAL A 12 4.20 0.79 5.88
N VAL A 13 5.50 0.51 6.05
CA VAL A 13 6.50 1.46 6.58
C VAL A 13 7.28 2.22 5.51
N CYS A 14 6.96 2.03 4.22
CA CYS A 14 7.59 2.76 3.12
C CYS A 14 6.86 4.09 2.84
N PRO A 15 7.48 5.26 3.06
CA PRO A 15 6.81 6.55 2.84
C PRO A 15 6.52 6.80 1.36
N PHE A 16 7.33 6.25 0.46
CA PHE A 16 7.06 6.29 -0.97
C PHE A 16 5.87 5.41 -1.37
N CYS A 17 5.55 4.34 -0.64
CA CYS A 17 4.36 3.54 -0.93
C CYS A 17 3.09 4.36 -0.64
N TYR A 18 3.05 5.09 0.48
CA TYR A 18 1.93 5.97 0.77
C TYR A 18 1.82 7.11 -0.26
N LEU A 19 2.94 7.74 -0.61
CA LEU A 19 3.00 8.76 -1.66
C LEU A 19 2.52 8.22 -3.02
N GLY A 20 2.98 7.03 -3.41
CA GLY A 20 2.62 6.37 -4.65
C GLY A 20 1.13 6.04 -4.71
N LYS A 21 0.53 5.61 -3.59
CA LYS A 21 -0.93 5.41 -3.48
C LYS A 21 -1.69 6.69 -3.82
N LYS A 22 -1.35 7.81 -3.18
CA LYS A 22 -2.00 9.11 -3.42
C LYS A 22 -1.85 9.57 -4.88
N ARG A 23 -0.67 9.36 -5.46
CA ARG A 23 -0.42 9.70 -6.87
C ARG A 23 -1.21 8.82 -7.83
N LEU A 24 -1.35 7.53 -7.54
CA LEU A 24 -2.20 6.62 -8.30
C LEU A 24 -3.68 7.04 -8.23
N GLU A 25 -4.19 7.35 -7.03
CA GLU A 25 -5.56 7.85 -6.85
C GLU A 25 -5.82 9.10 -7.69
N LYS A 26 -4.90 10.07 -7.65
CA LYS A 26 -4.96 11.27 -8.49
C LYS A 26 -4.91 10.94 -9.98
N ALA A 27 -4.07 10.00 -10.39
CA ALA A 27 -3.98 9.57 -11.78
C ALA A 27 -5.27 8.93 -12.28
N ILE A 28 -5.90 8.08 -11.47
CA ILE A 28 -7.20 7.46 -11.79
C ILE A 28 -8.28 8.55 -11.94
N SER A 29 -8.33 9.51 -11.01
CA SER A 29 -9.27 10.64 -11.09
C SER A 29 -9.04 11.48 -12.34
N LEU A 30 -7.77 11.85 -12.61
CA LEU A 30 -7.38 12.61 -13.80
C LEU A 30 -7.78 11.86 -15.09
N TYR A 31 -7.44 10.58 -15.19
CA TYR A 31 -7.78 9.74 -16.34
C TYR A 31 -9.28 9.73 -16.61
N LYS A 32 -10.10 9.46 -15.59
CA LYS A 32 -11.56 9.40 -15.73
C LYS A 32 -12.20 10.73 -16.12
N THR A 33 -11.62 11.84 -15.67
CA THR A 33 -12.18 13.18 -15.87
C THR A 33 -11.69 13.87 -17.14
N THR A 34 -10.52 13.48 -17.67
CA THR A 34 -9.90 14.18 -18.80
C THR A 34 -9.82 13.38 -20.08
N ILE A 35 -9.85 12.04 -20.02
CA ILE A 35 -9.73 11.19 -21.21
C ILE A 35 -11.13 10.89 -21.78
N PRO A 36 -11.40 11.19 -23.06
CA PRO A 36 -12.67 10.86 -23.70
C PRO A 36 -12.99 9.36 -23.62
N GLY A 37 -14.21 9.02 -23.22
CA GLY A 37 -14.66 7.63 -23.10
C GLY A 37 -14.00 6.83 -21.95
N ALA A 38 -13.38 7.50 -20.98
CA ALA A 38 -12.76 6.88 -19.81
C ALA A 38 -13.60 6.95 -18.52
N ALA A 39 -14.65 7.77 -18.48
CA ALA A 39 -15.45 8.01 -17.28
C ALA A 39 -16.00 6.71 -16.66
N ASP A 40 -16.45 5.78 -17.51
CA ASP A 40 -17.03 4.51 -17.10
C ASP A 40 -16.01 3.39 -16.87
N ASP A 41 -14.72 3.64 -17.18
CA ASP A 41 -13.68 2.63 -16.95
C ASP A 41 -13.54 2.33 -15.45
N ARG A 42 -13.27 1.06 -15.14
CA ARG A 42 -13.20 0.56 -13.77
C ARG A 42 -11.76 0.25 -13.41
N PHE A 43 -11.41 0.46 -12.15
CA PHE A 43 -10.09 0.17 -11.61
C PHE A 43 -10.27 -0.72 -10.38
N SER A 44 -9.64 -1.88 -10.39
CA SER A 44 -9.51 -2.74 -9.22
C SER A 44 -8.07 -2.69 -8.73
N ILE A 45 -7.89 -2.52 -7.43
CA ILE A 45 -6.58 -2.50 -6.78
C ILE A 45 -6.47 -3.75 -5.92
N SER A 46 -5.29 -4.38 -5.94
CA SER A 46 -4.90 -5.38 -4.96
C SER A 46 -3.48 -5.11 -4.48
N TRP A 47 -3.26 -5.36 -3.19
CA TRP A 47 -2.02 -5.13 -2.51
C TRP A 47 -1.25 -6.44 -2.37
N LEU A 48 0.04 -6.39 -2.64
CA LEU A 48 0.98 -7.49 -2.50
C LEU A 48 2.05 -7.08 -1.48
N PRO A 49 2.38 -7.96 -0.52
CA PRO A 49 3.30 -7.63 0.54
C PRO A 49 4.75 -7.56 0.03
N PHE A 50 5.53 -6.73 0.71
CA PHE A 50 6.97 -6.65 0.56
C PHE A 50 7.59 -6.30 1.90
N TYR A 51 8.76 -6.87 2.21
CA TYR A 51 9.54 -6.48 3.38
C TYR A 51 10.70 -5.59 2.96
N LEU A 52 10.68 -4.32 3.36
CA LEU A 52 11.82 -3.42 3.17
C LEU A 52 13.04 -3.86 4.01
N ASP A 53 12.78 -4.48 5.15
CA ASP A 53 13.79 -5.07 6.02
C ASP A 53 13.23 -6.37 6.62
N PRO A 54 13.53 -7.53 6.01
CA PRO A 54 13.13 -8.85 6.54
C PRO A 54 13.65 -9.12 7.95
N GLU A 55 14.78 -8.52 8.31
CA GLU A 55 15.46 -8.70 9.60
C GLU A 55 15.05 -7.62 10.63
N ALA A 56 14.00 -6.85 10.34
CA ALA A 56 13.53 -5.81 11.24
C ALA A 56 13.10 -6.40 12.60
N PRO A 57 13.35 -5.70 13.71
CA PRO A 57 13.05 -6.20 15.05
C PRO A 57 11.55 -6.41 15.24
N LYS A 58 11.18 -7.46 15.98
CA LYS A 58 9.78 -7.74 16.35
C LYS A 58 9.19 -6.69 17.29
N THR A 59 10.04 -6.01 18.05
CA THR A 59 9.65 -4.89 18.89
C THR A 59 9.99 -3.59 18.18
N GLY A 60 9.01 -2.70 18.08
CA GLY A 60 9.17 -1.40 17.45
C GLY A 60 10.28 -0.58 18.12
N VAL A 61 11.16 -0.03 17.29
CA VAL A 61 12.21 0.90 17.69
C VAL A 61 11.95 2.27 17.06
N PRO A 62 12.35 3.39 17.70
CA PRO A 62 12.09 4.72 17.16
C PRO A 62 12.58 4.86 15.72
N ILE A 63 11.71 5.31 14.81
CA ILE A 63 12.04 5.42 13.38
C ILE A 63 13.27 6.31 13.14
N LYS A 64 13.43 7.36 13.95
CA LYS A 64 14.58 8.27 13.90
C LYS A 64 15.90 7.53 14.09
N GLU A 65 15.97 6.58 15.01
CA GLU A 65 17.17 5.77 15.27
C GLU A 65 17.47 4.84 14.10
N ARG A 66 16.45 4.18 13.56
CA ARG A 66 16.57 3.30 12.39
C ARG A 66 17.04 4.05 11.15
N LEU A 67 16.50 5.24 10.90
CA LEU A 67 16.94 6.10 9.79
C LEU A 67 18.37 6.58 10.00
N ALA A 68 18.77 6.92 11.23
CA ALA A 68 20.14 7.32 11.54
C ALA A 68 21.14 6.17 11.33
N GLN A 69 20.79 4.95 11.72
CA GLN A 69 21.61 3.76 11.46
C GLN A 69 21.76 3.48 9.95
N LYS A 70 20.68 3.65 9.18
CA LYS A 70 20.66 3.33 7.74
C LYS A 70 21.32 4.41 6.86
N PHE A 71 21.11 5.68 7.19
CA PHE A 71 21.49 6.80 6.31
C PHE A 71 22.52 7.76 6.93
N GLY A 72 22.86 7.58 8.20
CA GLY A 72 23.67 8.51 8.99
C GLY A 72 22.84 9.62 9.62
N ALA A 73 23.09 9.92 10.90
CA ALA A 73 22.32 10.86 11.71
C ALA A 73 22.19 12.25 11.07
N ASP A 74 23.28 12.76 10.47
CA ASP A 74 23.32 14.09 9.86
C ASP A 74 22.41 14.23 8.62
N ARG A 75 22.09 13.10 7.95
CA ARG A 75 21.25 13.10 6.74
C ARG A 75 19.76 12.97 7.04
N VAL A 76 19.38 12.45 8.20
CA VAL A 76 17.98 12.16 8.55
C VAL A 76 17.10 13.41 8.47
N GLY A 77 17.60 14.55 8.94
CA GLY A 77 16.86 15.82 8.89
C GLY A 77 16.47 16.20 7.46
N GLN A 78 17.43 16.17 6.52
CA GLN A 78 17.19 16.50 5.12
C GLN A 78 16.29 15.49 4.42
N ILE A 79 16.47 14.19 4.68
CA ILE A 79 15.62 13.12 4.10
C ILE A 79 14.17 13.31 4.54
N ASN A 80 13.93 13.52 5.84
CA ASN A 80 12.59 13.72 6.37
C ASN A 80 11.96 15.01 5.84
N ALA A 81 12.72 16.11 5.74
CA ALA A 81 12.25 17.37 5.17
C ALA A 81 11.81 17.21 3.70
N ASN A 82 12.60 16.51 2.89
CA ASN A 82 12.26 16.22 1.50
C ASN A 82 10.98 15.39 1.40
N MET A 83 10.83 14.37 2.24
CA MET A 83 9.62 13.54 2.25
C MET A 83 8.38 14.30 2.74
N ARG A 84 8.50 15.17 3.75
CA ARG A 84 7.40 16.06 4.15
C ARG A 84 6.96 16.96 3.01
N LYS A 85 7.91 17.59 2.32
CA LYS A 85 7.60 18.46 1.16
C LYS A 85 6.86 17.68 0.06
N ALA A 86 7.30 16.46 -0.24
CA ALA A 86 6.61 15.59 -1.19
C ALA A 86 5.20 15.19 -0.70
N GLY A 87 5.05 14.86 0.58
CA GLY A 87 3.78 14.49 1.20
C GLY A 87 2.75 15.60 1.18
N VAL A 88 3.13 16.84 1.50
CA VAL A 88 2.21 18.00 1.50
C VAL A 88 1.53 18.20 0.15
N ALA A 89 2.26 18.02 -0.96
CA ALA A 89 1.67 18.11 -2.31
C ALA A 89 0.59 17.05 -2.57
N GLU A 90 0.63 15.93 -1.85
CA GLU A 90 -0.32 14.83 -1.91
C GLU A 90 -1.30 14.79 -0.73
N GLY A 91 -1.27 15.80 0.16
CA GLY A 91 -2.13 15.87 1.34
C GLY A 91 -1.75 14.90 2.46
N ILE A 92 -0.47 14.54 2.57
CA ILE A 92 0.06 13.65 3.62
C ILE A 92 0.89 14.48 4.62
N ASP A 93 0.60 14.36 5.91
CA ASP A 93 1.43 14.95 6.98
C ASP A 93 2.39 13.92 7.60
N PHE A 94 3.54 13.72 6.97
CA PHE A 94 4.54 12.76 7.46
C PHE A 94 5.18 13.23 8.78
N THR A 95 4.79 12.67 9.92
CA THR A 95 5.32 13.03 11.25
C THR A 95 6.70 12.46 11.56
N PHE A 96 7.05 11.29 11.01
CA PHE A 96 8.27 10.54 11.36
C PHE A 96 8.51 10.39 12.87
N ALA A 97 7.43 10.29 13.66
CA ALA A 97 7.47 10.19 15.12
C ALA A 97 7.29 8.76 15.65
N GLY A 98 6.93 7.81 14.76
CA GLY A 98 6.56 6.46 15.14
C GLY A 98 7.72 5.49 15.36
N LYS A 99 7.37 4.20 15.42
CA LYS A 99 8.32 3.10 15.64
C LYS A 99 8.29 2.11 14.49
N ALA A 100 9.46 1.81 13.95
CA ALA A 100 9.63 0.83 12.88
C ALA A 100 10.03 -0.52 13.46
N GLY A 101 9.59 -1.58 12.80
CA GLY A 101 9.94 -2.96 13.11
C GLY A 101 9.43 -3.88 12.02
N ASN A 102 9.30 -5.16 12.34
CA ASN A 102 8.77 -6.17 11.42
C ASN A 102 7.34 -5.80 10.97
N THR A 103 7.06 -5.92 9.68
CA THR A 103 5.77 -5.54 9.08
C THR A 103 4.89 -6.72 8.71
N ARG A 104 5.32 -7.96 8.99
CA ARG A 104 4.58 -9.18 8.63
C ARG A 104 3.16 -9.17 9.15
N ASP A 105 2.94 -8.78 10.40
CA ASP A 105 1.60 -8.74 10.99
C ASP A 105 0.70 -7.67 10.36
N ALA A 106 1.25 -6.53 9.96
CA ALA A 106 0.50 -5.54 9.18
C ALA A 106 0.09 -6.09 7.81
N HIS A 107 0.98 -6.82 7.14
CA HIS A 107 0.67 -7.50 5.86
C HIS A 107 -0.34 -8.64 6.04
N ARG A 108 -0.25 -9.41 7.12
CA ARG A 108 -1.24 -10.43 7.46
C ARG A 108 -2.63 -9.82 7.69
N LEU A 109 -2.70 -8.63 8.28
CA LEU A 109 -3.96 -7.92 8.46
C LEU A 109 -4.54 -7.44 7.12
N VAL A 110 -3.70 -6.97 6.18
CA VAL A 110 -4.12 -6.67 4.79
C VAL A 110 -4.63 -7.93 4.10
N GLN A 111 -3.97 -9.08 4.31
CA GLN A 111 -4.42 -10.36 3.78
C GLN A 111 -5.80 -10.75 4.32
N LEU A 112 -6.07 -10.56 5.61
CA LEU A 112 -7.41 -10.76 6.17
C LEU A 112 -8.45 -9.87 5.47
N ALA A 113 -8.14 -8.58 5.27
CA ALA A 113 -9.02 -7.64 4.58
C ALA A 113 -9.32 -8.08 3.13
N LYS A 114 -8.30 -8.59 2.42
CA LYS A 114 -8.42 -9.16 1.07
C LYS A 114 -9.33 -10.39 1.04
N LEU A 115 -9.19 -11.31 2.00
CA LEU A 115 -10.07 -12.48 2.12
C LEU A 115 -11.52 -12.07 2.38
N LYS A 116 -11.74 -11.05 3.23
CA LYS A 116 -13.07 -10.51 3.52
C LYS A 116 -13.71 -9.82 2.33
N LYS A 117 -12.94 -9.03 1.58
CA LYS A 117 -13.36 -8.46 0.30
C LYS A 117 -13.82 -9.54 -0.67
N ALA A 118 -13.03 -10.59 -0.86
CA ALA A 118 -13.38 -11.71 -1.75
C ALA A 118 -14.67 -12.42 -1.29
N ALA A 119 -14.83 -12.67 0.01
CA ALA A 119 -16.04 -13.28 0.56
C ALA A 119 -17.28 -12.40 0.38
N ALA A 120 -17.16 -11.08 0.52
CA ALA A 120 -18.26 -10.14 0.31
C ALA A 120 -18.67 -10.01 -1.18
N GLN A 121 -17.71 -10.10 -2.10
CA GLN A 121 -17.94 -10.05 -3.54
C GLN A 121 -18.61 -11.32 -4.08
N ALA A 122 -18.38 -12.48 -3.44
CA ALA A 122 -19.06 -13.72 -3.80
C ALA A 122 -20.60 -13.69 -3.60
N GLY A 123 -21.14 -12.63 -2.96
CA GLY A 123 -22.58 -12.49 -2.69
C GLY A 123 -23.22 -11.16 -3.14
N LYS A 124 -22.53 -10.27 -3.85
CA LYS A 124 -23.06 -8.98 -4.31
C LYS A 124 -22.49 -8.56 -5.67
N GLU A 125 -23.35 -8.07 -6.57
CA GLU A 125 -22.94 -7.49 -7.87
C GLU A 125 -22.33 -6.08 -7.72
N ASP A 126 -22.76 -5.34 -6.70
CA ASP A 126 -22.22 -4.03 -6.35
C ASP A 126 -21.16 -4.20 -5.25
N GLY A 127 -19.91 -4.32 -5.68
CA GLY A 127 -18.74 -4.41 -4.82
C GLY A 127 -18.64 -3.20 -3.89
N GLY A 128 -19.03 -3.40 -2.63
CA GLY A 128 -18.91 -2.40 -1.56
C GLY A 128 -17.49 -1.83 -1.41
N PRO A 129 -17.28 -0.87 -0.50
CA PRO A 129 -16.00 -0.20 -0.34
C PRO A 129 -14.85 -1.21 -0.26
N ASP A 130 -13.77 -0.93 -1.00
CA ASP A 130 -12.61 -1.82 -1.10
C ASP A 130 -11.92 -1.91 0.26
N LEU A 131 -12.33 -2.92 1.05
CA LEU A 131 -11.88 -3.11 2.43
C LEU A 131 -10.35 -3.29 2.52
N GLU A 132 -9.76 -3.94 1.51
CA GLU A 132 -8.31 -4.12 1.39
C GLU A 132 -7.62 -2.75 1.28
N ASP A 133 -8.05 -1.90 0.34
CA ASP A 133 -7.49 -0.57 0.15
C ASP A 133 -7.75 0.38 1.34
N ALA A 134 -8.91 0.25 1.98
CA ALA A 134 -9.26 1.01 3.17
C ALA A 134 -8.34 0.66 4.36
N VAL A 135 -8.05 -0.63 4.58
CA VAL A 135 -7.14 -1.09 5.64
C VAL A 135 -5.72 -0.58 5.38
N VAL A 136 -5.22 -0.69 4.15
CA VAL A 136 -3.89 -0.14 3.79
C VAL A 136 -3.82 1.37 4.01
N SER A 137 -4.86 2.12 3.60
CA SER A 137 -4.92 3.57 3.83
C SER A 137 -4.89 3.93 5.32
N SER A 138 -5.63 3.17 6.13
CA SER A 138 -5.68 3.37 7.58
C SER A 138 -4.36 3.05 8.25
N LEU A 139 -3.68 1.97 7.83
CA LEU A 139 -2.34 1.61 8.31
C LEU A 139 -1.31 2.69 7.97
N PHE A 140 -1.31 3.19 6.73
CA PHE A 140 -0.43 4.28 6.33
C PHE A 140 -0.64 5.53 7.18
N ARG A 141 -1.89 5.97 7.34
CA ARG A 141 -2.22 7.12 8.19
C ARG A 141 -1.76 6.91 9.62
N SER A 142 -2.09 5.77 10.22
CA SER A 142 -1.74 5.51 11.62
C SER A 142 -0.23 5.41 11.86
N TYR A 143 0.54 4.93 10.89
CA TYR A 143 1.99 4.91 10.99
C TYR A 143 2.63 6.27 10.72
N PHE A 144 2.29 6.90 9.59
CA PHE A 144 3.00 8.09 9.10
C PHE A 144 2.48 9.40 9.68
N GLU A 145 1.18 9.51 9.91
CA GLU A 145 0.53 10.76 10.33
C GLU A 145 0.23 10.77 11.83
N GLU A 146 0.02 9.60 12.43
CA GLU A 146 -0.32 9.47 13.86
C GLU A 146 0.87 9.01 14.71
N GLY A 147 2.03 8.73 14.10
CA GLY A 147 3.24 8.32 14.81
C GLY A 147 3.12 6.93 15.46
N GLY A 148 2.37 6.02 14.83
CA GLY A 148 2.12 4.68 15.34
C GLY A 148 3.34 3.76 15.36
N ASP A 149 3.18 2.64 16.06
CA ASP A 149 4.12 1.52 16.08
C ASP A 149 3.57 0.39 15.23
N VAL A 150 4.24 0.08 14.11
CA VAL A 150 3.79 -0.96 13.17
C VAL A 150 3.80 -2.36 13.77
N THR A 151 4.55 -2.58 14.86
CA THR A 151 4.61 -3.85 15.58
C THR A 151 3.54 -4.00 16.65
N SER A 152 2.79 -2.92 16.95
CA SER A 152 1.75 -2.92 17.97
C SER A 152 0.44 -3.47 17.41
N HIS A 153 0.02 -4.64 17.90
CA HIS A 153 -1.28 -5.21 17.56
C HIS A 153 -2.44 -4.28 17.87
N ASP A 154 -2.38 -3.49 18.94
CA ASP A 154 -3.45 -2.54 19.26
C ASP A 154 -3.55 -1.43 18.21
N MET A 155 -2.43 -0.92 17.70
CA MET A 155 -2.43 0.04 16.60
C MET A 155 -2.96 -0.60 15.30
N LEU A 156 -2.54 -1.83 14.99
CA LEU A 156 -3.01 -2.57 13.81
C LEU A 156 -4.52 -2.82 13.86
N VAL A 157 -5.04 -3.29 14.99
CA VAL A 157 -6.47 -3.53 15.21
C VAL A 157 -7.27 -2.23 15.11
N ALA A 158 -6.78 -1.13 15.72
CA ALA A 158 -7.44 0.16 15.64
C ALA A 158 -7.49 0.70 14.19
N ALA A 159 -6.41 0.54 13.43
CA ALA A 159 -6.37 0.91 12.02
C ALA A 159 -7.35 0.06 11.19
N ALA A 160 -7.41 -1.25 11.43
CA ALA A 160 -8.33 -2.14 10.73
C ALA A 160 -9.81 -1.79 11.02
N ALA A 161 -10.13 -1.55 12.30
CA ALA A 161 -11.47 -1.19 12.74
C ALA A 161 -11.95 0.11 12.09
N ARG A 162 -11.08 1.12 12.01
CA ARG A 162 -11.36 2.39 11.33
C ARG A 162 -11.69 2.20 9.85
N ALA A 163 -11.09 1.20 9.21
CA ALA A 163 -11.33 0.85 7.82
C ALA A 163 -12.58 -0.02 7.61
N GLY A 164 -13.26 -0.44 8.68
CA GLY A 164 -14.47 -1.25 8.65
C GLY A 164 -14.25 -2.76 8.80
N LEU A 165 -13.04 -3.22 9.13
CA LEU A 165 -12.79 -4.61 9.51
C LEU A 165 -13.23 -4.85 10.97
N ASP A 166 -13.78 -6.02 11.27
CA ASP A 166 -14.16 -6.33 12.66
C ASP A 166 -12.92 -6.39 13.58
N ALA A 167 -12.97 -5.64 14.67
CA ALA A 167 -11.84 -5.48 15.58
C ALA A 167 -11.51 -6.77 16.35
N ASN A 168 -12.51 -7.57 16.71
CA ASN A 168 -12.29 -8.84 17.43
C ASN A 168 -11.70 -9.89 16.49
N GLU A 169 -12.14 -9.89 15.24
CA GLU A 169 -11.59 -10.75 14.20
C GLU A 169 -10.14 -10.37 13.89
N ALA A 170 -9.84 -9.08 13.72
CA ALA A 170 -8.47 -8.60 13.54
C ALA A 170 -7.56 -9.02 14.70
N ARG A 171 -8.04 -8.87 15.95
CA ARG A 171 -7.29 -9.28 17.15
C ARG A 171 -7.04 -10.78 17.19
N THR A 172 -8.08 -11.59 16.90
CA THR A 172 -7.98 -13.05 16.88
C THR A 172 -7.01 -13.52 15.80
N TRP A 173 -7.07 -12.91 14.62
CA TRP A 173 -6.17 -13.19 13.51
C TRP A 173 -4.70 -12.91 13.87
N LEU A 174 -4.43 -11.74 14.46
CA LEU A 174 -3.09 -11.32 14.87
C LEU A 174 -2.54 -12.14 16.04
N ALA A 175 -3.40 -12.65 16.93
CA ALA A 175 -3.00 -13.57 18.00
C ALA A 175 -2.56 -14.96 17.50
N GLY A 176 -3.05 -15.37 16.33
CA GLY A 176 -2.60 -16.59 15.63
C GLY A 176 -1.60 -16.28 14.52
N ASP A 177 -1.43 -17.24 13.58
CA ASP A 177 -0.59 -17.08 12.37
C ASP A 177 -1.40 -17.11 11.06
N GLY A 178 -2.69 -16.76 11.12
CA GLY A 178 -3.55 -16.69 9.92
C GLY A 178 -2.91 -15.86 8.80
N GLY A 179 -2.92 -16.40 7.58
CA GLY A 179 -2.39 -15.77 6.37
C GLY A 179 -0.86 -15.58 6.33
N GLY A 180 -0.14 -16.04 7.36
CA GLY A 180 1.32 -15.90 7.45
C GLY A 180 2.05 -16.51 6.26
N ASP A 181 1.82 -17.81 6.01
CA ASP A 181 2.44 -18.54 4.90
C ASP A 181 2.16 -17.89 3.53
N GLN A 182 0.93 -17.39 3.33
CA GLN A 182 0.57 -16.72 2.08
C GLN A 182 1.30 -15.41 1.92
N VAL A 183 1.40 -14.59 2.97
CA VAL A 183 2.16 -13.34 2.96
C VAL A 183 3.63 -13.63 2.64
N ASP A 184 4.24 -14.61 3.32
CA ASP A 184 5.65 -14.96 3.12
C ASP A 184 5.92 -15.47 1.70
N ALA A 185 5.00 -16.27 1.14
CA ALA A 185 5.07 -16.75 -0.23
C ALA A 185 4.94 -15.60 -1.26
N GLU A 186 4.02 -14.66 -1.04
CA GLU A 186 3.85 -13.49 -1.92
C GLU A 186 5.07 -12.55 -1.87
N VAL A 187 5.68 -12.36 -0.69
CA VAL A 187 6.95 -11.62 -0.54
C VAL A 187 8.07 -12.32 -1.31
N SER A 188 8.21 -13.64 -1.16
CA SER A 188 9.22 -14.44 -1.87
C SER A 188 9.03 -14.34 -3.39
N ALA A 189 7.79 -14.42 -3.87
CA ALA A 189 7.46 -14.25 -5.28
C ALA A 189 7.82 -12.85 -5.80
N ALA A 190 7.62 -11.80 -5.02
CA ALA A 190 8.04 -10.45 -5.39
C ALA A 190 9.56 -10.35 -5.58
N TYR A 191 10.35 -10.93 -4.66
CA TYR A 191 11.81 -10.97 -4.79
C TYR A 191 12.26 -11.79 -6.02
N GLN A 192 11.64 -12.94 -6.27
CA GLN A 192 11.94 -13.79 -7.43
C GLN A 192 11.61 -13.11 -8.77
N ARG A 193 10.62 -12.21 -8.77
CA ARG A 193 10.29 -11.35 -9.93
C ARG A 193 11.27 -10.20 -10.14
N GLY A 194 12.32 -10.07 -9.32
CA GLY A 194 13.32 -9.01 -9.44
C GLY A 194 12.85 -7.66 -8.87
N VAL A 195 11.82 -7.66 -8.02
CA VAL A 195 11.37 -6.43 -7.35
C VAL A 195 12.34 -6.14 -6.20
N HIS A 196 13.14 -5.10 -6.35
CA HIS A 196 14.14 -4.67 -5.34
C HIS A 196 13.77 -3.36 -4.64
N GLY A 197 12.63 -2.77 -4.98
CA GLY A 197 12.17 -1.52 -4.39
C GLY A 197 10.66 -1.36 -4.53
N VAL A 198 10.07 -0.65 -3.58
CA VAL A 198 8.62 -0.40 -3.50
C VAL A 198 8.33 1.10 -3.33
N PRO A 199 7.17 1.59 -3.83
CA PRO A 199 6.09 0.83 -4.44
C PRO A 199 6.43 0.36 -5.86
N HIS A 200 5.88 -0.77 -6.26
CA HIS A 200 5.96 -1.27 -7.63
C HIS A 200 4.55 -1.64 -8.10
N PHE A 201 4.10 -1.01 -9.18
CA PHE A 201 2.74 -1.13 -9.71
C PHE A 201 2.76 -1.99 -10.96
N ILE A 202 1.77 -2.89 -11.08
CA ILE A 202 1.60 -3.77 -12.24
C ILE A 202 0.17 -3.59 -12.72
N ILE A 203 0.01 -3.01 -13.89
CA ILE A 203 -1.27 -2.72 -14.54
C ILE A 203 -1.55 -3.81 -15.57
N ASN A 204 -2.71 -4.45 -15.47
CA ASN A 204 -3.16 -5.56 -16.32
C ASN A 204 -2.11 -6.68 -16.46
N ASP A 205 -1.39 -6.97 -15.38
CA ASP A 205 -0.34 -8.00 -15.33
C ASP A 205 0.80 -7.83 -16.36
N LYS A 206 0.95 -6.62 -16.92
CA LYS A 206 1.87 -6.37 -18.04
C LYS A 206 2.66 -5.07 -17.93
N PHE A 207 1.99 -3.96 -17.63
CA PHE A 207 2.62 -2.64 -17.61
C PHE A 207 3.12 -2.34 -16.20
N GLU A 208 4.42 -2.11 -16.05
CA GLU A 208 5.05 -1.92 -14.75
C GLU A 208 5.47 -0.46 -14.53
N VAL A 209 5.21 0.06 -13.33
CA VAL A 209 5.66 1.39 -12.88
C VAL A 209 6.42 1.22 -11.57
N GLY A 210 7.71 1.59 -11.57
CA GLY A 210 8.57 1.54 -10.38
C GLY A 210 8.61 2.87 -9.64
N GLY A 211 8.33 2.83 -8.33
CA GLY A 211 8.40 3.98 -7.43
C GLY A 211 7.16 4.88 -7.48
N ALA A 212 7.15 5.91 -6.62
CA ALA A 212 6.07 6.89 -6.54
C ALA A 212 6.14 7.90 -7.68
N GLN A 213 5.90 7.46 -8.92
CA GLN A 213 5.97 8.31 -10.11
C GLN A 213 4.90 9.41 -10.13
N ASP A 214 5.10 10.42 -10.97
CA ASP A 214 4.11 11.48 -11.21
C ASP A 214 2.78 10.89 -11.75
N PRO A 215 1.61 11.44 -11.37
CA PRO A 215 0.31 10.97 -11.87
C PRO A 215 0.23 10.84 -13.40
N GLN A 216 0.92 11.69 -14.17
CA GLN A 216 0.92 11.62 -15.63
C GLN A 216 1.54 10.33 -16.19
N VAL A 217 2.53 9.76 -15.49
CA VAL A 217 3.14 8.49 -15.88
C VAL A 217 2.09 7.38 -15.84
N PHE A 218 1.30 7.31 -14.76
CA PHE A 218 0.21 6.35 -14.63
C PHE A 218 -0.86 6.54 -15.70
N VAL A 219 -1.26 7.80 -15.99
CA VAL A 219 -2.22 8.08 -17.08
C VAL A 219 -1.71 7.57 -18.42
N GLY A 220 -0.42 7.79 -18.72
CA GLY A 220 0.23 7.23 -19.91
C GLY A 220 0.11 5.71 -19.99
N GLU A 221 0.38 5.01 -18.90
CA GLU A 221 0.24 3.54 -18.85
C GLU A 221 -1.21 3.06 -18.98
N PHE A 222 -2.18 3.76 -18.41
CA PHE A 222 -3.61 3.44 -18.61
C PHE A 222 -4.02 3.55 -20.08
N LEU A 223 -3.55 4.59 -20.78
CA LEU A 223 -3.81 4.77 -22.21
C LEU A 223 -3.19 3.63 -23.04
N ARG A 224 -1.94 3.26 -22.76
CA ARG A 224 -1.27 2.12 -23.42
C ARG A 224 -2.02 0.82 -23.18
N ALA A 225 -2.40 0.54 -21.93
CA ALA A 225 -3.15 -0.66 -21.57
C ALA A 225 -4.52 -0.73 -22.23
N LYS A 226 -5.22 0.41 -22.38
CA LYS A 226 -6.54 0.48 -23.05
C LYS A 226 -6.45 0.25 -24.56
N GLN A 227 -5.43 0.81 -25.22
CA GLN A 227 -5.22 0.61 -26.66
C GLN A 227 -4.97 -0.85 -27.01
N GLU A 228 -4.14 -1.53 -26.21
CA GLU A 228 -3.83 -2.93 -26.45
C GLU A 228 -5.04 -3.85 -26.23
N GLY A 229 -5.82 -3.62 -25.17
CA GLY A 229 -7.06 -4.37 -24.92
C GLY A 229 -8.17 -4.12 -25.96
N SER A 230 -8.02 -3.10 -26.82
CA SER A 230 -8.94 -2.83 -27.93
C SER A 230 -8.53 -3.53 -29.25
N THR A 231 -7.35 -4.17 -29.28
CA THR A 231 -6.77 -4.80 -30.48
C THR A 231 -6.89 -6.34 -30.47
N GLN A 232 -7.47 -6.92 -29.41
CA GLN A 232 -7.85 -8.33 -29.30
C GLN A 232 -9.37 -8.47 -29.43
#